data_AF-A0A357FUD7-F1
#
_entry.id   AF-A0A357FUD7-F1
#
_cell.length_a   1.000
_cell.length_b   1.000
_cell.length_c   1.000
_cell.angle_alpha   90.00
_cell.angle_beta   90.00
_cell.angle_gamma   90.00
#
_symmetry.space_group_name_H-M   'P 1'
#
loop_
_entity.id
_entity.type
_entity.pdbx_description
1 polymer ?
#
loop_
_entity_poly.entity_id
_entity_poly.type
_entity_poly.pdbx_seq_one_letter_code
_entity_poly.pdbx_strand_id
1 'polypeptide(L)'
;IVEKVTGLEMVVKSVTKKNEKANPPQLYDLTSLQQDMNKRYGFTADQTLKLAQGLYEKKHLTYPRTDSRYISTDIQPTIPPLLEALRRLKPDAIDQLDLDALNFTKRIVDDKKVSDHHAIIPT
;
A
#
# COMPACT_ATOMS: atom_id res chain seq x y z
N ILE A 1 -18.92 36.58 3.26
CA ILE A 1 -18.07 36.36 2.06
C ILE A 1 -18.92 35.86 0.91
N VAL A 2 -19.71 34.79 1.10
CA VAL A 2 -20.64 34.25 0.08
C VAL A 2 -21.61 35.31 -0.46
N GLU A 3 -22.31 36.06 0.41
CA GLU A 3 -23.19 37.17 -0.02
C GLU A 3 -22.49 38.28 -0.82
N LYS A 4 -21.17 38.44 -0.67
CA LYS A 4 -20.39 39.48 -1.35
C LYS A 4 -19.98 39.10 -2.77
N VAL A 5 -20.16 37.84 -3.16
CA VAL A 5 -19.73 37.31 -4.46
C VAL A 5 -20.88 36.72 -5.28
N THR A 6 -22.06 36.54 -4.67
CA THR A 6 -23.27 36.07 -5.36
C THR A 6 -23.73 37.09 -6.40
N GLY A 7 -23.91 36.64 -7.65
CA GLY A 7 -24.43 37.46 -8.75
C GLY A 7 -23.38 38.33 -9.46
N LEU A 8 -22.12 38.29 -9.04
CA LEU A 8 -21.03 38.97 -9.76
C LEU A 8 -20.52 38.11 -10.91
N GLU A 9 -20.30 38.75 -12.06
CA GLU A 9 -19.71 38.11 -13.22
C GLU A 9 -18.21 37.88 -12.98
N MET A 10 -17.75 36.63 -13.11
CA MET A 10 -16.37 36.26 -12.88
C MET A 10 -15.72 35.78 -14.17
N VAL A 11 -14.51 36.27 -14.44
CA VAL A 11 -13.72 35.91 -15.60
C VAL A 11 -12.54 35.05 -15.16
N VAL A 12 -12.38 33.89 -15.79
CA VAL A 12 -11.21 33.04 -15.60
C VAL A 12 -9.99 33.76 -16.19
N LYS A 13 -9.09 34.22 -15.31
CA LYS A 13 -7.87 34.93 -15.75
C LYS A 13 -6.82 34.01 -16.35
N SER A 14 -6.76 32.75 -15.92
CA SER A 14 -5.82 31.77 -16.44
C SER A 14 -6.27 30.35 -16.08
N VAL A 15 -5.85 29.40 -16.92
CA VAL A 15 -5.97 27.96 -16.66
C VAL A 15 -4.60 27.34 -16.83
N THR A 16 -4.09 26.68 -15.79
CA THR A 16 -2.84 25.94 -15.84
C THR A 16 -3.12 24.45 -15.76
N LYS A 17 -2.57 23.69 -16.71
CA LYS A 17 -2.63 22.23 -16.70
C LYS A 17 -1.24 21.67 -16.44
N LYS A 18 -1.15 20.77 -15.47
CA LYS A 18 0.10 20.07 -15.12
C LYS A 18 -0.14 18.57 -15.20
N ASN A 19 0.80 17.86 -15.82
CA ASN A 19 0.84 16.41 -15.76
C ASN A 19 1.54 16.00 -14.47
N GLU A 20 0.83 15.26 -13.62
CA GLU A 20 1.39 14.68 -12.40
C GLU A 20 1.36 13.16 -12.51
N LYS A 21 2.47 12.51 -12.14
CA LYS A 21 2.56 11.06 -12.02
C LYS A 21 2.42 10.70 -10.55
N ALA A 22 1.37 9.97 -10.20
CA ALA A 22 1.22 9.38 -8.88
C ALA A 22 1.85 7.99 -8.88
N ASN A 23 2.82 7.77 -7.99
CA ASN A 23 3.39 6.44 -7.79
C ASN A 23 2.46 5.59 -6.92
N PRO A 24 2.53 4.25 -7.03
CA PRO A 24 1.87 3.36 -6.09
C PRO A 24 2.29 3.67 -4.64
N PRO A 25 1.38 3.47 -3.67
CA PRO A 25 1.72 3.49 -2.24
C PRO A 25 2.85 2.51 -1.93
N GLN A 26 3.58 2.75 -0.85
CA GLN A 26 4.52 1.74 -0.35
C GLN A 26 3.78 0.59 0.35
N LEU A 27 4.51 -0.51 0.57
CA LEU A 27 4.03 -1.64 1.36
C LEU A 27 3.64 -1.20 2.77
N TYR A 28 2.90 -2.05 3.48
CA TYR A 28 2.42 -1.71 4.81
C TYR A 28 3.49 -1.98 5.86
N ASP A 29 3.68 -0.99 6.73
CA ASP A 29 4.09 -1.17 8.12
C ASP A 29 2.83 -1.23 9.00
N LEU A 30 2.98 -1.42 10.32
CA LEU A 30 1.83 -1.46 11.23
C LEU A 30 1.02 -0.16 11.18
N THR A 31 1.69 0.99 11.21
CA THR A 31 1.05 2.31 11.29
C THR A 31 0.20 2.60 10.06
N SER A 32 0.74 2.38 8.87
CA SER A 32 0.04 2.60 7.60
C SER A 32 -1.09 1.60 7.40
N LEU A 33 -0.94 0.36 7.86
CA LEU A 33 -2.04 -0.61 7.86
C LEU A 33 -3.18 -0.13 8.77
N GLN A 34 -2.86 0.30 10.00
CA GLN A 34 -3.84 0.84 10.95
C GLN A 34 -4.56 2.08 10.39
N GLN A 35 -3.84 3.01 9.77
CA GLN A 35 -4.43 4.19 9.14
C GLN A 35 -5.38 3.82 7.99
N ASP A 36 -4.98 2.89 7.12
CA ASP A 36 -5.81 2.49 5.97
C ASP A 36 -7.04 1.69 6.41
N MET A 37 -6.89 0.80 7.40
CA MET A 37 -8.02 0.07 7.98
C MET A 37 -8.99 0.99 8.72
N ASN A 38 -8.48 2.01 9.41
CA ASN A 38 -9.33 3.04 10.00
C ASN A 38 -10.12 3.81 8.92
N LYS A 39 -9.44 4.25 7.85
CA LYS A 39 -10.08 5.00 6.77
C LYS A 39 -11.14 4.18 6.02
N ARG A 40 -10.90 2.89 5.79
CA ARG A 40 -11.80 2.03 5.01
C ARG A 40 -12.92 1.42 5.84
N TYR A 41 -12.64 1.05 7.09
CA TYR A 41 -13.53 0.21 7.89
C TYR A 41 -13.81 0.77 9.29
N GLY A 42 -13.23 1.91 9.67
CA GLY A 42 -13.42 2.51 10.99
C GLY A 42 -12.72 1.74 12.13
N PHE A 43 -11.82 0.81 11.81
CA PHE A 43 -11.12 0.03 12.84
C PHE A 43 -10.21 0.92 13.69
N THR A 44 -10.16 0.63 14.98
CA THR A 44 -9.14 1.20 15.87
C THR A 44 -7.77 0.58 15.57
N ALA A 45 -6.71 1.25 16.03
CA ALA A 45 -5.35 0.74 15.93
C ALA A 45 -5.23 -0.67 16.58
N ASP A 46 -5.83 -0.85 17.76
CA ASP A 46 -5.82 -2.10 18.50
C ASP A 46 -6.60 -3.22 17.81
N GLN A 47 -7.76 -2.91 17.22
CA GLN A 47 -8.54 -3.89 16.44
C GLN A 47 -7.73 -4.40 15.25
N THR A 48 -7.11 -3.48 14.49
CA THR A 48 -6.28 -3.84 13.34
C THR A 48 -5.09 -4.70 13.76
N LEU A 49 -4.39 -4.32 14.84
CA LEU A 49 -3.26 -5.07 15.37
C LEU A 49 -3.69 -6.47 15.82
N LYS A 50 -4.81 -6.60 16.55
CA LYS A 50 -5.32 -7.89 17.01
C LYS A 50 -5.64 -8.84 15.84
N LEU A 51 -6.26 -8.32 14.78
CA LEU A 51 -6.57 -9.09 13.59
C LEU A 51 -5.30 -9.50 12.83
N ALA A 52 -4.39 -8.57 12.59
CA ALA A 52 -3.12 -8.83 11.91
C ALA A 52 -2.27 -9.86 12.68
N GLN A 53 -2.21 -9.74 14.01
CA GLN A 53 -1.55 -10.70 14.89
C GLN A 53 -2.15 -12.11 14.77
N GLY A 54 -3.49 -12.22 14.75
CA GLY A 54 -4.16 -13.52 14.60
C GLY A 54 -3.89 -14.18 13.25
N LEU A 55 -3.74 -13.40 12.18
CA LEU A 55 -3.37 -13.91 10.87
C LEU A 55 -1.88 -14.31 10.79
N TYR A 56 -0.98 -13.57 11.45
CA TYR A 56 0.43 -13.92 11.56
C TYR A 56 0.63 -15.25 12.31
N GLU A 57 -0.08 -15.44 13.42
CA GLU A 57 -0.04 -16.68 14.20
C GLU A 57 -0.54 -17.88 13.38
N LYS A 58 -1.49 -17.65 12.48
CA LYS A 58 -1.99 -18.63 11.50
C LYS A 58 -1.15 -18.73 10.23
N LYS A 59 -0.04 -18.00 10.12
CA LYS A 59 0.88 -18.01 8.96
C LYS A 59 0.21 -17.56 7.65
N HIS A 60 -0.61 -16.51 7.71
CA HIS A 60 -1.19 -15.87 6.52
C HIS A 60 -0.57 -14.51 6.17
N LEU A 61 0.23 -13.94 7.08
CA LEU A 61 1.03 -12.74 6.83
C LEU A 61 2.32 -12.78 7.65
N THR A 62 3.28 -11.95 7.25
CA THR A 62 4.56 -11.78 7.96
C THR A 62 4.41 -10.99 9.26
N TYR A 63 5.49 -10.75 10.00
CA TYR A 63 5.36 -10.18 11.34
C TYR A 63 4.72 -8.78 11.33
N PRO A 64 3.55 -8.56 11.98
CA PRO A 64 2.75 -7.35 11.77
C PRO A 64 3.21 -6.15 12.60
N ARG A 65 4.13 -6.33 13.56
CA ARG A 65 4.67 -5.25 14.39
C ARG A 65 6.00 -4.74 13.83
N THR A 66 5.97 -4.48 12.53
CA THR A 66 7.09 -3.92 11.78
C THR A 66 6.86 -2.42 11.54
N ASP A 67 7.94 -1.66 11.57
CA ASP A 67 8.01 -0.26 11.14
C ASP A 67 8.59 -0.12 9.71
N SER A 68 9.05 -1.22 9.10
CA SER A 68 9.57 -1.20 7.74
C SER A 68 8.44 -1.28 6.72
N ARG A 69 8.60 -0.49 5.65
CA ARG A 69 7.76 -0.51 4.44
C ARG A 69 8.49 -1.10 3.23
N TYR A 70 9.61 -1.77 3.49
CA TYR A 70 10.50 -2.35 2.48
C TYR A 70 10.60 -3.85 2.67
N ILE A 71 10.89 -4.56 1.59
CA ILE A 71 11.39 -5.93 1.61
C ILE A 71 12.86 -5.92 1.19
N SER A 72 13.57 -6.96 1.59
CA SER A 72 14.95 -7.19 1.19
C SER A 72 15.02 -7.92 -0.15
N THR A 73 16.19 -7.89 -0.77
CA THR A 73 16.46 -8.46 -2.09
C THR A 73 16.33 -9.98 -2.12
N ASP A 74 16.50 -10.65 -0.98
CA ASP A 74 16.28 -12.09 -0.80
C ASP A 74 14.78 -12.48 -0.76
N ILE A 75 13.90 -11.57 -0.35
CA ILE A 75 12.44 -11.78 -0.34
C ILE A 75 11.84 -11.54 -1.74
N GLN A 76 12.41 -10.62 -2.52
CA GLN A 76 11.89 -10.24 -3.84
C GLN A 76 11.52 -11.44 -4.74
N PRO A 77 12.35 -12.51 -4.87
CA PRO A 77 12.01 -13.67 -5.72
C PRO A 77 10.78 -14.45 -5.28
N THR A 78 10.31 -14.26 -4.04
CA THR A 78 9.11 -14.94 -3.52
C THR A 78 7.80 -14.25 -3.92
N ILE A 79 7.87 -13.00 -4.42
CA ILE A 79 6.68 -12.21 -4.74
C ILE A 79 5.91 -12.74 -5.97
N PRO A 80 6.54 -13.09 -7.11
CA PRO A 80 5.81 -13.68 -8.23
C PRO A 80 5.03 -14.96 -7.87
N PRO A 81 5.61 -15.99 -7.23
CA PRO A 81 4.84 -17.19 -6.86
C PRO A 81 3.79 -16.91 -5.79
N LEU A 82 4.01 -15.94 -4.90
CA LEU A 82 2.98 -15.48 -3.95
C LEU A 82 1.78 -14.86 -4.68
N LEU A 83 2.02 -13.99 -5.68
CA LEU A 83 0.95 -13.42 -6.50
C LEU A 83 0.21 -14.51 -7.26
N GLU A 84 0.91 -15.49 -7.83
CA GLU A 84 0.27 -16.64 -8.48
C GLU A 84 -0.66 -17.40 -7.53
N ALA A 85 -0.21 -17.69 -6.30
CA ALA A 85 -1.04 -18.36 -5.29
C ALA A 85 -2.30 -17.53 -4.91
N LEU A 86 -2.19 -16.20 -4.97
CA LEU A 86 -3.29 -15.27 -4.70
C LEU A 86 -4.21 -15.05 -5.92
N ARG A 87 -3.85 -15.51 -7.12
CA ARG A 87 -4.64 -15.30 -8.36
C ARG A 87 -6.09 -15.73 -8.19
N ARG A 88 -6.35 -16.87 -7.55
CA ARG A 88 -7.71 -17.36 -7.28
C ARG A 88 -8.54 -16.40 -6.41
N LEU A 89 -7.90 -15.65 -5.50
CA LEU A 89 -8.57 -14.71 -4.60
C LEU A 89 -8.73 -13.31 -5.21
N LYS A 90 -7.83 -12.93 -6.13
CA LYS A 90 -7.76 -11.60 -6.74
C LYS A 90 -7.46 -11.67 -8.25
N PRO A 91 -8.27 -12.38 -9.05
CA PRO A 91 -7.99 -12.60 -10.47
C PRO A 91 -7.91 -11.26 -11.22
N ASP A 92 -8.90 -10.39 -11.02
CA ASP A 92 -8.97 -9.07 -11.66
C ASP A 92 -7.73 -8.21 -11.47
N ALA A 93 -7.03 -8.34 -10.34
CA ALA A 93 -5.83 -7.55 -10.05
C ALA A 93 -4.55 -8.19 -10.60
N ILE A 94 -4.49 -9.53 -10.62
CA ILE A 94 -3.27 -10.28 -10.93
C ILE A 94 -3.19 -10.63 -12.42
N ASP A 95 -4.32 -10.87 -13.08
CA ASP A 95 -4.36 -11.22 -14.50
C ASP A 95 -3.97 -10.05 -15.42
N GLN A 96 -3.95 -8.83 -14.89
CA GLN A 96 -3.43 -7.64 -15.58
C GLN A 96 -1.90 -7.52 -15.49
N LEU A 97 -1.23 -8.37 -14.72
CA LEU A 97 0.21 -8.31 -14.47
C LEU A 97 0.98 -9.32 -15.31
N ASP A 98 2.13 -8.90 -15.82
CA ASP A 98 3.17 -9.81 -16.28
C ASP A 98 4.04 -10.19 -15.06
N LEU A 99 3.84 -11.40 -14.54
CA LEU A 99 4.54 -11.88 -13.34
C LEU A 99 6.03 -12.13 -13.59
N ASP A 100 6.44 -12.33 -14.85
CA ASP A 100 7.84 -12.53 -15.24
C ASP A 100 8.58 -11.19 -15.43
N ALA A 101 7.83 -10.10 -15.60
CA ALA A 101 8.36 -8.75 -15.85
C ALA A 101 7.97 -7.71 -14.78
N LEU A 102 7.76 -8.13 -13.53
CA LEU A 102 7.44 -7.21 -12.43
C LEU A 102 8.57 -6.21 -12.18
N ASN A 103 8.24 -4.92 -12.23
CA ASN A 103 9.20 -3.83 -12.04
C ASN A 103 9.39 -3.48 -10.55
N PHE A 104 10.29 -4.20 -9.88
CA PHE A 104 10.72 -3.87 -8.53
C PHE A 104 11.70 -2.69 -8.52
N THR A 105 11.47 -1.72 -7.65
CA THR A 105 12.34 -0.55 -7.49
C THR A 105 12.75 -0.38 -6.03
N LYS A 106 13.75 0.48 -5.77
CA LYS A 106 14.15 0.90 -4.41
C LYS A 106 13.04 1.56 -3.59
N ARG A 107 11.87 1.80 -4.18
CA ARG A 107 10.68 2.22 -3.43
C ARG A 107 10.12 1.12 -2.54
N ILE A 108 10.36 -0.16 -2.84
CA ILE A 108 9.84 -1.27 -2.06
C ILE A 108 10.90 -2.36 -1.78
N VAL A 109 11.96 -2.46 -2.60
CA VAL A 109 13.08 -3.38 -2.37
C VAL A 109 14.35 -2.59 -2.03
N ASP A 110 14.72 -2.55 -0.75
CA ASP A 110 15.90 -1.82 -0.28
C ASP A 110 16.41 -2.39 1.05
N ASP A 111 17.44 -3.24 1.00
CA ASP A 111 18.03 -3.91 2.16
C ASP A 111 18.45 -2.93 3.27
N LYS A 112 18.84 -1.70 2.91
CA LYS A 112 19.28 -0.68 3.86
C LYS A 112 18.13 -0.06 4.66
N LYS A 113 16.89 -0.31 4.27
CA LYS A 113 15.68 0.25 4.87
C LYS A 113 14.77 -0.81 5.49
N VAL A 114 15.22 -2.07 5.46
CA VAL A 114 14.63 -3.14 6.25
C VAL A 114 15.18 -3.00 7.68
N SER A 115 14.28 -3.01 8.67
CA SER A 115 14.65 -3.02 10.10
C SER A 115 14.76 -4.49 10.56
N ASP A 116 14.48 -4.78 11.83
CA ASP A 116 14.46 -6.17 12.34
C ASP A 116 13.44 -7.05 11.57
N HIS A 117 12.41 -6.43 11.00
CA HIS A 117 11.41 -7.08 10.17
C HIS A 117 11.17 -6.29 8.89
N HIS A 118 10.84 -7.00 7.81
CA HIS A 118 10.41 -6.38 6.55
C HIS A 118 8.93 -5.98 6.61
N ALA A 119 8.43 -5.39 5.53
CA ALA A 119 7.04 -4.98 5.40
C ALA A 119 6.03 -6.12 5.56
N ILE A 120 4.81 -5.79 5.96
CA ILE A 120 3.70 -6.73 6.08
C ILE A 120 3.29 -7.19 4.68
N ILE A 121 3.49 -8.47 4.39
CA ILE A 121 3.05 -9.13 3.14
C ILE A 121 2.34 -10.46 3.48
N PRO A 122 1.45 -10.95 2.59
CA PRO A 122 0.88 -12.29 2.74
C PRO A 122 1.94 -13.40 2.67
N THR A 123 1.61 -14.58 3.20
CA THR A 123 2.44 -15.79 3.15
C THR A 123 1.65 -17.02 2.72
#